data_AF-A0A2H9QCZ5-F1
#
_entry.id   AF-A0A2H9QCZ5-F1
#
_cell.length_a   1.000
_cell.length_b   1.000
_cell.length_c   1.000
_cell.angle_alpha   90.00
_cell.angle_beta   90.00
_cell.angle_gamma   90.00
#
_symmetry.space_group_name_H-M   'P 1'
#
loop_
_entity.id
_entity.type
_entity.pdbx_description
1 polymer ?
#
loop_
_entity_poly.entity_id
_entity_poly.type
_entity_poly.pdbx_seq_one_letter_code
_entity_poly.pdbx_strand_id
1 'polypeptide(L)'
;MTKFCTLSELQSKINPNYYSEKGVSIYSDFTTYASLGRGLARACARHLLANTRMHSVTVGEIGIGDGSFCIDFLNAIGGKTDITYHAYDISKKMLDELKRKNKKYDFEHANACSSHHRSDSIDIETHLFDAAAGKNIDERLDYCILNELITDLPTELVCKKNNQIFEVLFTKDLKKTKL
;
A
#
# COMPACT_ATOMS: atom_id res chain seq x y z
N MET A 1 24.66 17.79 -25.87
CA MET A 1 23.50 18.49 -25.28
C MET A 1 23.15 17.81 -23.97
N THR A 2 23.35 18.46 -22.84
CA THR A 2 22.95 17.93 -21.53
C THR A 2 21.44 17.97 -21.43
N LYS A 3 20.78 16.82 -21.24
CA LYS A 3 19.33 16.76 -21.02
C LYS A 3 19.04 16.92 -19.53
N PHE A 4 18.13 17.83 -19.22
CA PHE A 4 17.62 18.05 -17.86
C PHE A 4 16.28 17.33 -17.65
N CYS A 5 15.92 17.09 -16.39
CA CYS A 5 14.61 16.58 -15.95
C CYS A 5 14.19 17.20 -14.61
N THR A 6 12.91 17.13 -14.29
CA THR A 6 12.37 17.50 -12.98
C THR A 6 12.66 16.41 -11.94
N LEU A 7 12.46 16.71 -10.65
CA LEU A 7 12.55 15.70 -9.59
C LEU A 7 11.47 14.62 -9.75
N SER A 8 10.25 15.03 -10.13
CA SER A 8 9.14 14.10 -10.36
C SER A 8 9.47 13.12 -11.50
N GLU A 9 9.99 13.60 -12.63
CA GLU A 9 10.46 12.75 -13.74
C GLU A 9 11.57 11.78 -13.30
N LEU A 10 12.46 12.25 -12.42
CA LEU A 10 13.54 11.45 -11.87
C LEU A 10 13.01 10.31 -10.97
N GLN A 11 12.14 10.63 -10.00
CA GLN A 11 11.51 9.67 -9.10
C GLN A 11 10.64 8.67 -9.87
N SER A 12 9.87 9.14 -10.84
CA SER A 12 9.02 8.28 -11.70
C SER A 12 9.83 7.25 -12.48
N LYS A 13 11.12 7.53 -12.75
CA LYS A 13 12.03 6.59 -13.41
C LYS A 13 12.72 5.64 -12.44
N ILE A 14 13.05 6.10 -11.23
CA ILE A 14 13.85 5.34 -10.26
C ILE A 14 12.96 4.46 -9.37
N ASN A 15 11.88 5.02 -8.82
CA ASN A 15 11.05 4.39 -7.81
C ASN A 15 10.46 3.06 -8.30
N PRO A 16 9.89 2.94 -9.51
CA PRO A 16 9.34 1.67 -9.97
C PRO A 16 10.39 0.56 -10.03
N ASN A 17 11.61 0.86 -10.47
CA ASN A 17 12.70 -0.12 -10.52
C ASN A 17 13.14 -0.51 -9.11
N TYR A 18 13.32 0.46 -8.21
CA TYR A 18 13.68 0.20 -6.81
C TYR A 18 12.68 -0.74 -6.13
N TYR A 19 11.38 -0.45 -6.24
CA TYR A 19 10.31 -1.24 -5.60
C TYR A 19 10.07 -2.60 -6.27
N SER A 20 10.18 -2.69 -7.60
CA SER A 20 9.97 -3.94 -8.33
C SER A 20 11.16 -4.91 -8.21
N GLU A 21 12.40 -4.40 -8.23
CA GLU A 21 13.60 -5.21 -8.11
C GLU A 21 13.76 -5.76 -6.70
N LYS A 22 13.67 -4.90 -5.68
CA LYS A 22 13.86 -5.33 -4.28
C LYS A 22 12.67 -6.13 -3.75
N GLY A 23 11.43 -5.79 -4.11
CA GLY A 23 10.24 -6.45 -3.55
C GLY A 23 10.29 -6.46 -2.02
N VAL A 24 9.93 -7.59 -1.38
CA VAL A 24 9.91 -7.74 0.09
C VAL A 24 11.24 -7.40 0.76
N SER A 25 12.36 -7.55 0.04
CA SER A 25 13.68 -7.21 0.57
C SER A 25 13.87 -5.72 0.86
N ILE A 26 13.01 -4.80 0.41
CA ILE A 26 13.08 -3.40 0.87
C ILE A 26 12.92 -3.28 2.39
N TYR A 27 12.20 -4.21 3.03
CA TYR A 27 11.97 -4.17 4.47
C TYR A 27 13.18 -4.61 5.30
N SER A 28 14.28 -5.03 4.67
CA SER A 28 15.57 -5.08 5.38
C SER A 28 16.23 -3.70 5.50
N ASP A 29 15.84 -2.75 4.67
CA ASP A 29 16.47 -1.42 4.59
C ASP A 29 15.81 -0.41 5.53
N PHE A 30 14.51 -0.58 5.84
CA PHE A 30 13.76 0.29 6.73
C PHE A 30 12.56 -0.42 7.37
N THR A 31 12.12 0.09 8.52
CA THR A 31 10.95 -0.42 9.24
C THR A 31 9.81 0.57 9.10
N THR A 32 8.63 0.10 8.67
CA THR A 32 7.42 0.93 8.54
C THR A 32 6.63 0.85 9.85
N TYR A 33 5.76 1.84 10.10
CA TYR A 33 4.92 1.79 11.30
C TYR A 33 3.98 0.57 11.28
N ALA A 34 3.56 0.17 10.07
CA ALA A 34 2.78 -1.05 9.83
C ALA A 34 3.56 -2.33 10.20
N SER A 35 4.89 -2.35 10.08
CA SER A 35 5.70 -3.52 10.44
C SER A 35 6.20 -3.52 11.89
N LEU A 36 6.13 -2.38 12.60
CA LEU A 36 6.48 -2.28 14.04
C LEU A 36 5.46 -2.94 14.98
N GLY A 37 4.29 -3.33 14.47
CA GLY A 37 3.34 -4.15 15.22
C GLY A 37 1.89 -4.02 14.75
N ARG A 38 1.00 -4.76 15.42
CA ARG A 38 -0.40 -4.94 15.00
C ARG A 38 -1.33 -3.78 15.40
N GLY A 39 -0.78 -2.73 16.01
CA GLY A 39 -1.54 -1.64 16.62
C GLY A 39 -2.34 -0.83 15.59
N LEU A 40 -1.68 -0.43 14.50
CA LEU A 40 -2.31 0.35 13.43
C LEU A 40 -3.44 -0.44 12.77
N ALA A 41 -3.16 -1.68 12.34
CA ALA A 41 -4.14 -2.55 11.70
C ALA A 41 -5.40 -2.75 12.56
N ARG A 42 -5.21 -2.99 13.87
CA ARG A 42 -6.32 -3.11 14.83
C ARG A 42 -7.11 -1.82 15.00
N ALA A 43 -6.44 -0.67 15.03
CA ALA A 43 -7.10 0.63 15.13
C ALA A 43 -7.94 0.91 13.88
N CYS A 44 -7.39 0.67 12.68
CA CYS A 44 -8.12 0.82 11.42
C CYS A 44 -9.32 -0.14 11.33
N ALA A 45 -9.16 -1.40 11.73
CA ALA A 45 -10.26 -2.37 11.73
C ALA A 45 -11.40 -1.94 12.69
N ARG A 46 -11.07 -1.44 13.88
CA ARG A 46 -12.06 -0.88 14.81
C ARG A 46 -12.73 0.36 14.25
N HIS A 47 -11.96 1.23 13.61
CA HIS A 47 -12.50 2.42 12.98
C HIS A 47 -13.49 2.07 11.86
N LEU A 48 -13.17 1.09 11.01
CA LEU A 48 -14.10 0.57 10.01
C LEU A 48 -15.38 0.04 10.68
N LEU A 49 -15.26 -0.89 11.62
CA LEU A 49 -16.42 -1.51 12.31
C LEU A 49 -17.29 -0.52 13.08
N ALA A 50 -16.71 0.57 13.59
CA ALA A 50 -17.47 1.62 14.28
C ALA A 50 -18.24 2.53 13.32
N ASN A 51 -17.75 2.70 12.09
CA ASN A 51 -18.29 3.63 11.12
C ASN A 51 -19.11 2.96 10.00
N THR A 52 -19.02 1.64 9.86
CA THR A 52 -19.88 0.88 8.96
C THR A 52 -21.00 0.18 9.73
N ARG A 53 -22.22 0.26 9.18
CA ARG A 53 -23.36 -0.56 9.61
C ARG A 53 -23.70 -1.65 8.59
N MET A 54 -22.85 -1.80 7.57
CA MET A 54 -23.09 -2.71 6.46
C MET A 54 -22.69 -4.13 6.85
N HIS A 55 -23.41 -5.11 6.29
CA HIS A 55 -23.07 -6.53 6.44
C HIS A 55 -21.90 -6.97 5.56
N SER A 56 -21.61 -6.18 4.52
CA SER A 56 -20.48 -6.38 3.60
C SER A 56 -19.83 -5.02 3.33
N VAL A 57 -18.51 -5.01 3.26
CA VAL A 57 -17.71 -3.81 3.00
C VAL A 57 -16.58 -4.10 2.02
N THR A 58 -16.32 -3.15 1.13
CA THR A 58 -15.20 -3.20 0.20
C THR A 58 -14.06 -2.30 0.71
N VAL A 59 -12.89 -2.89 0.94
CA VAL A 59 -11.71 -2.19 1.49
C VAL A 59 -10.61 -2.15 0.44
N GLY A 60 -9.99 -1.00 0.22
CA GLY A 60 -8.82 -0.87 -0.65
C GLY A 60 -7.58 -0.46 0.14
N GLU A 61 -6.46 -1.14 -0.09
CA GLU A 61 -5.15 -0.74 0.44
C GLU A 61 -4.19 -0.48 -0.71
N ILE A 62 -3.56 0.71 -0.72
CA ILE A 62 -2.66 1.14 -1.78
C ILE A 62 -1.25 1.27 -1.22
N GLY A 63 -0.31 0.53 -1.81
CA GLY A 63 1.02 0.35 -1.23
C GLY A 63 0.96 -0.63 -0.06
N ILE A 64 0.59 -1.88 -0.33
CA ILE A 64 0.34 -2.90 0.72
C ILE A 64 1.59 -3.32 1.48
N GLY A 65 2.74 -2.98 0.92
CA GLY A 65 4.03 -3.40 1.41
C GLY A 65 4.19 -4.92 1.45
N ASP A 66 4.65 -5.47 2.56
CA ASP A 66 4.81 -6.93 2.67
C ASP A 66 3.48 -7.67 2.93
N GLY A 67 2.35 -6.95 2.99
CA GLY A 67 1.03 -7.49 3.25
C GLY A 67 0.74 -7.83 4.71
N SER A 68 1.64 -7.56 5.65
CA SER A 68 1.42 -7.85 7.08
C SER A 68 0.27 -7.01 7.66
N PHE A 69 0.13 -5.76 7.23
CA PHE A 69 -0.97 -4.90 7.64
C PHE A 69 -2.33 -5.50 7.26
N CYS A 70 -2.52 -5.88 5.99
CA CYS A 70 -3.75 -6.51 5.48
C CYS A 70 -4.15 -7.71 6.35
N ILE A 71 -3.19 -8.59 6.63
CA ILE A 71 -3.43 -9.80 7.41
C ILE A 71 -3.84 -9.44 8.86
N ASP A 72 -3.11 -8.55 9.53
CA ASP A 72 -3.46 -8.13 10.89
C ASP A 72 -4.79 -7.37 10.95
N PHE A 73 -5.14 -6.64 9.89
CA PHE A 73 -6.39 -5.91 9.76
C PHE A 73 -7.57 -6.89 9.66
N LEU A 74 -7.50 -7.85 8.74
CA LEU A 74 -8.53 -8.88 8.55
C LEU A 74 -8.72 -9.73 9.83
N ASN A 75 -7.62 -10.07 10.52
CA ASN A 75 -7.70 -10.74 11.82
C ASN A 75 -8.41 -9.91 12.89
N ALA A 76 -8.19 -8.60 12.89
CA ALA A 76 -8.81 -7.70 13.86
C ALA A 76 -10.31 -7.50 13.59
N ILE A 77 -10.73 -7.60 12.31
CA ILE A 77 -12.14 -7.68 11.94
C ILE A 77 -12.76 -8.95 12.52
N GLY A 78 -12.10 -10.09 12.34
CA GLY A 78 -12.48 -11.36 12.96
C GLY A 78 -13.87 -11.82 12.56
N GLY A 79 -14.19 -11.73 11.26
CA GLY A 79 -15.46 -12.18 10.70
C GLY A 79 -16.69 -11.34 11.07
N LYS A 80 -16.57 -10.19 11.74
CA LYS A 80 -17.75 -9.39 12.13
C LYS A 80 -18.55 -8.78 10.96
N THR A 81 -18.01 -8.84 9.75
CA THR A 81 -18.60 -8.37 8.50
C THR A 81 -17.96 -9.13 7.34
N ASP A 82 -18.70 -9.30 6.25
CA ASP A 82 -18.13 -9.76 4.97
C ASP A 82 -17.17 -8.68 4.44
N ILE A 83 -16.02 -9.09 3.91
CA ILE A 83 -15.02 -8.16 3.35
C ILE A 83 -14.57 -8.63 1.97
N THR A 84 -14.60 -7.70 1.02
CA THR A 84 -13.81 -7.78 -0.22
C THR A 84 -12.64 -6.82 -0.09
N TYR A 85 -11.42 -7.35 -0.04
CA TYR A 85 -10.19 -6.58 0.16
C TYR A 85 -9.41 -6.46 -1.14
N HIS A 86 -9.27 -5.24 -1.65
CA HIS A 86 -8.50 -4.91 -2.83
C HIS A 86 -7.11 -4.41 -2.44
N ALA A 87 -6.10 -5.22 -2.72
CA ALA A 87 -4.69 -4.94 -2.48
C ALA A 87 -4.02 -4.38 -3.75
N TYR A 88 -3.61 -3.11 -3.72
CA TYR A 88 -2.99 -2.41 -4.84
C TYR A 88 -1.50 -2.17 -4.60
N ASP A 89 -0.64 -2.61 -5.51
CA ASP A 89 0.81 -2.36 -5.43
C ASP A 89 1.48 -2.36 -6.81
N ILE A 90 2.55 -1.60 -6.96
CA ILE A 90 3.36 -1.55 -8.19
C ILE A 90 4.26 -2.78 -8.31
N SER A 91 4.57 -3.42 -7.18
CA SER A 91 5.45 -4.58 -7.09
C SER A 91 4.66 -5.87 -7.10
N LYS A 92 4.70 -6.59 -8.23
CA LYS A 92 4.12 -7.94 -8.33
C LYS A 92 4.65 -8.89 -7.24
N LYS A 93 5.92 -8.73 -6.82
CA LYS A 93 6.51 -9.53 -5.76
C LYS A 93 5.81 -9.35 -4.41
N MET A 94 5.37 -8.12 -4.09
CA MET A 94 4.60 -7.83 -2.88
C MET A 94 3.21 -8.46 -2.94
N LEU A 95 2.53 -8.34 -4.07
CA LEU A 95 1.21 -8.96 -4.28
C LEU A 95 1.28 -10.49 -4.19
N ASP A 96 2.32 -11.10 -4.77
CA ASP A 96 2.55 -12.55 -4.69
C ASP A 96 2.88 -12.98 -3.26
N GLU A 97 3.61 -12.15 -2.49
CA GLU A 97 3.89 -12.40 -1.08
C GLU A 97 2.62 -12.33 -0.22
N LEU A 98 1.75 -11.34 -0.44
CA LEU A 98 0.45 -11.27 0.23
C LEU A 98 -0.39 -12.52 -0.06
N LYS A 99 -0.46 -12.96 -1.32
CA LYS A 99 -1.14 -14.22 -1.67
C LYS A 99 -0.56 -15.41 -0.93
N ARG A 100 0.77 -15.46 -0.79
CA ARG A 100 1.47 -16.54 -0.07
C ARG A 100 1.18 -16.50 1.43
N LYS A 101 1.12 -15.31 2.05
CA LYS A 101 0.74 -15.12 3.46
C LYS A 101 -0.72 -15.49 3.68
N ASN A 102 -1.61 -15.10 2.78
CA ASN A 102 -3.03 -15.44 2.84
C ASN A 102 -3.27 -16.95 2.76
N LYS A 103 -2.59 -17.67 1.85
CA LYS A 103 -2.68 -19.15 1.79
C LYS A 103 -2.24 -19.87 3.05
N LYS A 104 -1.39 -19.25 3.87
CA LYS A 104 -0.98 -19.79 5.18
C LYS A 104 -1.90 -19.36 6.32
N TYR A 105 -2.77 -18.39 6.06
CA TYR A 105 -3.75 -17.91 7.01
C TYR A 105 -4.99 -18.81 6.93
N ASP A 106 -5.00 -19.81 7.80
CA ASP A 106 -6.18 -20.62 8.02
C ASP A 106 -7.18 -19.82 8.87
N PHE A 107 -8.32 -19.44 8.29
CA PHE A 107 -9.40 -18.75 9.01
C PHE A 107 -10.04 -19.63 10.10
N GLU A 108 -9.55 -20.85 10.32
CA GLU A 108 -9.97 -21.76 11.39
C GLU A 108 -9.94 -21.12 12.80
N HIS A 109 -9.03 -20.17 13.06
CA HIS A 109 -8.98 -19.49 14.36
C HIS A 109 -10.02 -18.38 14.55
N ALA A 110 -10.65 -17.87 13.48
CA ALA A 110 -11.77 -16.93 13.61
C ALA A 110 -13.07 -17.64 14.05
N ASN A 111 -13.18 -18.94 13.76
CA ASN A 111 -14.36 -19.76 14.07
C ASN A 111 -14.39 -20.31 15.51
N ALA A 112 -13.30 -20.18 16.29
CA ALA A 112 -13.22 -20.79 17.62
C ALA A 112 -13.96 -20.02 18.73
N CYS A 113 -14.42 -18.78 18.47
CA CYS A 113 -15.04 -17.93 19.51
C CYS A 113 -16.52 -17.58 19.28
N SER A 114 -17.16 -18.08 18.21
CA SER A 114 -18.53 -17.71 17.87
C SER A 114 -19.37 -18.95 17.61
N SER A 115 -20.18 -19.35 18.59
CA SER A 115 -21.17 -20.44 18.52
C SER A 115 -22.35 -20.16 17.55
N HIS A 116 -22.20 -19.21 16.64
CA HIS A 116 -23.18 -18.85 15.63
C HIS A 116 -22.49 -18.92 14.27
N HIS A 117 -22.73 -20.02 13.56
CA HIS A 117 -22.28 -20.23 12.18
C HIS A 117 -22.87 -19.16 11.25
N ARG A 118 -22.13 -18.07 11.05
CA ARG A 118 -22.12 -17.35 9.77
C ARG A 118 -20.72 -17.51 9.20
N SER A 119 -20.65 -18.13 8.03
CA SER A 119 -19.44 -18.17 7.22
C SER A 119 -19.31 -16.78 6.60
N ASP A 120 -18.87 -15.80 7.40
CA ASP A 120 -18.59 -14.47 6.88
C ASP A 120 -17.40 -14.59 5.92
N SER A 121 -17.61 -14.14 4.69
CA SER A 121 -16.71 -14.32 3.56
C SER A 121 -15.65 -13.23 3.55
N ILE A 122 -14.39 -13.64 3.46
CA ILE A 122 -13.25 -12.74 3.25
C ILE A 122 -12.65 -13.10 1.90
N ASP A 123 -12.67 -12.15 0.98
CA ASP A 123 -12.00 -12.26 -0.31
C ASP A 123 -10.87 -11.24 -0.40
N ILE A 124 -9.75 -11.64 -1.00
CA ILE A 124 -8.59 -10.76 -1.22
C ILE A 124 -8.26 -10.76 -2.70
N GLU A 125 -8.49 -9.64 -3.35
CA GLU A 125 -8.12 -9.39 -4.73
C GLU A 125 -6.82 -8.57 -4.78
N THR A 126 -5.89 -8.98 -5.63
CA THR A 126 -4.62 -8.24 -5.82
C THR A 126 -4.57 -7.56 -7.19
N HIS A 127 -4.13 -6.32 -7.21
CA HIS A 127 -4.16 -5.46 -8.39
C HIS A 127 -2.77 -4.83 -8.61
N LEU A 128 -2.16 -5.11 -9.77
CA LEU A 128 -0.92 -4.44 -10.15
C LEU A 128 -1.22 -2.99 -10.51
N PHE A 129 -0.77 -2.06 -9.67
CA PHE A 129 -1.22 -0.68 -9.68
C PHE A 129 -0.06 0.29 -9.45
N ASP A 130 0.01 1.30 -10.31
CA ASP A 130 0.97 2.39 -10.17
C ASP A 130 0.22 3.66 -9.77
N ALA A 131 0.36 4.03 -8.49
CA ALA A 131 -0.27 5.22 -7.93
C ALA A 131 0.22 6.52 -8.58
N ALA A 132 1.48 6.55 -9.05
CA ALA A 132 2.04 7.70 -9.72
C ALA A 132 1.50 7.87 -11.14
N ALA A 133 1.08 6.78 -11.78
CA ALA A 133 0.49 6.80 -13.12
C ALA A 133 -0.98 7.23 -13.15
N GLY A 134 -1.62 7.46 -12.00
CA GLY A 134 -2.99 7.96 -11.91
C GLY A 134 -4.05 7.02 -12.50
N LYS A 135 -3.85 5.70 -12.42
CA LYS A 135 -4.86 4.72 -12.84
C LYS A 135 -6.08 4.76 -11.91
N ASN A 136 -7.24 4.38 -12.43
CA ASN A 136 -8.47 4.30 -11.62
C ASN A 136 -8.38 3.12 -10.64
N ILE A 137 -8.51 3.44 -9.36
CA ILE A 137 -8.83 2.49 -8.29
C ILE A 137 -10.32 2.14 -8.41
N ASP A 138 -10.77 1.00 -7.86
CA ASP A 138 -12.20 0.67 -7.87
C ASP A 138 -13.00 1.81 -7.21
N GLU A 139 -14.02 2.32 -7.90
CA GLU A 139 -14.84 3.43 -7.40
C GLU A 139 -15.80 3.00 -6.27
N ARG A 140 -15.90 1.70 -6.02
CA ARG A 140 -16.82 1.08 -5.05
C ARG A 140 -16.17 0.81 -3.69
N LEU A 141 -15.00 1.38 -3.39
CA LEU A 141 -14.37 1.22 -2.09
C LEU A 141 -15.14 1.97 -1.00
N ASP A 142 -15.60 1.26 0.03
CA ASP A 142 -16.20 1.85 1.24
C ASP A 142 -15.14 2.40 2.20
N TYR A 143 -13.93 1.83 2.14
CA TYR A 143 -12.82 2.20 3.01
C TYR A 143 -11.50 2.13 2.26
N CYS A 144 -10.68 3.19 2.33
CA CYS A 144 -9.38 3.23 1.67
C CYS A 144 -8.24 3.46 2.67
N ILE A 145 -7.16 2.72 2.48
CA ILE A 145 -5.99 2.69 3.35
C ILE A 145 -4.76 3.07 2.53
N LEU A 146 -4.09 4.14 2.98
CA LEU A 146 -2.86 4.63 2.39
C LEU A 146 -1.84 4.83 3.52
N ASN A 147 -1.02 3.81 3.78
CA ASN A 147 0.02 3.87 4.80
C ASN A 147 1.36 4.18 4.12
N GLU A 148 1.98 5.30 4.46
CA GLU A 148 3.31 5.73 3.97
C GLU A 148 3.44 5.88 2.44
N LEU A 149 2.39 5.62 1.65
CA LEU A 149 2.41 5.78 0.19
C LEU A 149 2.69 7.22 -0.26
N ILE A 150 2.08 8.21 0.42
CA ILE A 150 2.13 9.62 -0.01
C ILE A 150 3.59 10.13 -0.04
N THR A 151 4.41 9.65 0.90
CA THR A 151 5.83 10.03 0.97
C THR A 151 6.67 9.44 -0.16
N ASP A 152 6.17 8.42 -0.85
CA ASP A 152 6.85 7.75 -1.97
C ASP A 152 6.44 8.26 -3.36
N LEU A 153 5.41 9.11 -3.42
CA LEU A 153 4.93 9.66 -4.69
C LEU A 153 5.92 10.68 -5.27
N PRO A 154 6.01 10.79 -6.61
CA PRO A 154 6.81 11.81 -7.25
C PRO A 154 6.42 13.22 -6.79
N THR A 155 7.43 14.06 -6.57
CA THR A 155 7.25 15.42 -6.05
C THR A 155 7.97 16.46 -6.90
N GLU A 156 7.47 17.68 -6.85
CA GLU A 156 8.08 18.83 -7.49
C GLU A 156 9.03 19.51 -6.52
N LEU A 157 10.23 19.86 -6.99
CA LEU A 157 11.18 20.63 -6.22
C LEU A 157 11.27 22.04 -6.79
N VAL A 158 10.81 23.02 -6.00
CA VAL A 158 10.81 24.42 -6.39
C VAL A 158 11.66 25.26 -5.45
N CYS A 159 12.25 26.33 -5.96
CA CYS A 159 13.02 27.29 -5.17
C CYS A 159 12.65 28.74 -5.53
N LYS A 160 12.77 29.63 -4.55
CA LYS A 160 12.53 31.07 -4.77
C LYS A 160 13.86 31.78 -5.00
N LYS A 161 13.96 32.54 -6.10
CA LYS A 161 15.11 33.41 -6.40
C LYS A 161 14.60 34.72 -6.99
N ASN A 162 15.13 35.87 -6.54
CA ASN A 162 14.76 37.20 -7.06
C ASN A 162 13.24 37.43 -7.14
N ASN A 163 12.51 37.00 -6.11
CA ASN A 163 11.05 37.09 -6.04
C ASN A 163 10.27 36.30 -7.11
N GLN A 164 10.90 35.33 -7.77
CA GLN A 164 10.29 34.40 -8.71
C GLN A 164 10.46 32.95 -8.22
N ILE A 165 9.54 32.07 -8.61
CA ILE A 165 9.59 30.64 -8.33
C ILE A 165 10.19 29.95 -9.55
N PHE A 166 11.17 29.08 -9.29
CA PHE A 166 11.83 28.26 -10.31
C PHE A 166 11.70 26.80 -9.93
N GLU A 167 11.50 25.95 -10.93
CA GLU A 167 11.63 24.51 -10.78
C GLU A 167 13.11 24.10 -10.81
N VAL A 168 13.50 23.22 -9.88
CA VAL A 168 14.85 22.68 -9.80
C VAL A 168 14.98 21.52 -10.79
N LEU A 169 15.96 21.64 -11.69
CA LEU A 169 16.23 20.64 -12.72
C LEU A 169 17.48 19.83 -12.42
N PHE A 170 17.42 18.54 -12.74
CA PHE A 170 18.48 17.56 -12.54
C PHE A 170 19.06 17.12 -13.88
N THR A 171 20.35 16.80 -13.91
CA THR A 171 20.99 16.23 -15.11
C THR A 171 20.61 14.76 -15.27
N LYS A 172 20.23 14.33 -16.48
CA LYS A 172 19.85 12.92 -16.75
C LYS A 172 21.00 11.90 -16.61
N ASP A 173 22.25 12.35 -16.50
CA ASP A 173 23.43 11.51 -16.28
C ASP A 173 23.63 11.15 -14.79
N LEU A 174 22.79 10.27 -14.26
CA LEU A 174 22.85 9.77 -12.88
C LEU A 174 24.00 8.77 -12.63
N LYS A 175 24.79 8.43 -13.66
CA LYS A 175 25.82 7.37 -13.62
C LYS A 175 26.99 7.62 -12.66
N LYS A 176 27.01 8.73 -11.92
CA LYS A 176 28.12 9.10 -11.01
C LYS A 176 27.76 9.22 -9.55
N THR A 177 26.49 9.10 -9.17
CA THR A 177 26.10 9.16 -7.76
C THR A 177 25.90 7.73 -7.28
N LYS A 178 26.96 7.15 -6.69
CA LYS A 178 26.76 6.03 -5.75
C LYS A 178 25.90 6.57 -4.62
N LEU A 179 24.63 6.19 -4.59
CA LEU A 179 23.81 6.24 -3.38
C LEU A 179 24.15 5.02 -2.53
#